data_AF-A0A6A5R9Y7-F1
#
_entry.id   AF-A0A6A5R9Y7-F1
#
_cell.length_a   1.000
_cell.length_b   1.000
_cell.length_c   1.000
_cell.angle_alpha   90.00
_cell.angle_beta   90.00
_cell.angle_gamma   90.00
#
_symmetry.space_group_name_H-M   'P 1'
#
loop_
_entity.id
_entity.type
_entity.pdbx_description
1 polymer ?
#
loop_
_entity_poly.entity_id
_entity_poly.type
_entity_poly.pdbx_seq_one_letter_code
_entity_poly.pdbx_strand_id
1 'polypeptide(L)'
;MSCKLVFAESFLYQLAINLVKVTIITQYLRVFAQVPYVRFSCYALFAVVLGATTWGVFGTIFLCNPIRTYWDVTVEGRCMNTERHFWSTSVMGIIIDWALWLLPMPVVGKLRLPVHQKRGLWVVFGLGGFVCAVGILRLTLVEKALHEGMIIQSGTYAVVWSTIELNVAIACASLVVMRPLLTRWMPPSVSKQRVSASDDRRDLK
;
A
#
# COMPACT_ATOMS: atom_id res chain seq x y z
N MET A 1 1.92 6.41 31.28
CA MET A 1 0.69 5.71 30.81
C MET A 1 0.61 5.64 29.27
N SER A 2 1.17 6.61 28.54
CA SER A 2 1.07 6.70 27.07
C SER A 2 1.91 5.69 26.27
N CYS A 3 3.06 5.22 26.77
CA CYS A 3 3.96 4.36 25.97
C CYS A 3 3.37 2.99 25.61
N LYS A 4 2.49 2.42 26.45
CA LYS A 4 1.81 1.14 26.15
C LYS A 4 0.81 1.26 24.99
N LEU A 5 0.12 2.39 24.90
CA LEU A 5 -0.83 2.68 23.80
C LEU A 5 -0.09 2.88 22.47
N VAL A 6 1.03 3.59 22.49
CA VAL A 6 1.87 3.78 21.30
C VAL A 6 2.41 2.45 20.79
N PHE A 7 2.88 1.58 21.70
CA PHE A 7 3.35 0.24 21.31
C PHE A 7 2.24 -0.63 20.70
N ALA A 8 1.06 -0.63 21.32
CA ALA A 8 -0.09 -1.37 20.81
C ALA A 8 -0.55 -0.86 19.44
N GLU A 9 -0.58 0.47 19.25
CA GLU A 9 -0.92 1.09 17.97
C GLU A 9 0.08 0.75 16.89
N SER A 10 1.39 0.82 17.17
CA SER A 10 2.42 0.45 16.20
C SER A 10 2.32 -1.01 15.78
N PHE A 11 2.02 -1.91 16.72
CA PHE A 11 1.81 -3.32 16.41
C PHE A 11 0.57 -3.56 15.54
N LEU A 12 -0.56 -2.91 15.90
CA LEU A 12 -1.80 -3.00 15.13
C LEU A 12 -1.64 -2.40 13.73
N TYR A 13 -0.94 -1.28 13.60
CA TYR A 13 -0.63 -0.66 12.32
C TYR A 13 0.20 -1.60 11.43
N GLN A 14 1.27 -2.18 11.98
CA GLN A 14 2.10 -3.16 11.28
C GLN A 14 1.27 -4.36 10.81
N LEU A 15 0.36 -4.87 11.63
CA LEU A 15 -0.50 -5.98 11.25
C LEU A 15 -1.50 -5.56 10.15
N ALA A 16 -2.13 -4.40 10.31
CA ALA A 16 -3.14 -3.91 9.40
C ALA A 16 -2.57 -3.62 8.01
N ILE A 17 -1.39 -2.99 7.92
CA ILE A 17 -0.76 -2.72 6.62
C ILE A 17 -0.40 -4.03 5.89
N ASN A 18 0.09 -5.05 6.61
CA ASN A 18 0.39 -6.36 6.02
C ASN A 18 -0.89 -7.09 5.57
N LEU A 19 -1.98 -6.98 6.33
CA LEU A 19 -3.29 -7.53 5.93
C LEU A 19 -3.84 -6.85 4.67
N VAL A 20 -3.66 -5.53 4.53
CA VAL A 20 -4.01 -4.81 3.30
C VAL A 20 -3.20 -5.33 2.11
N LYS A 21 -1.88 -5.54 2.27
CA LYS A 21 -1.02 -6.11 1.21
C LYS A 21 -1.50 -7.51 0.79
N VAL A 22 -1.83 -8.37 1.75
CA VAL A 22 -2.40 -9.70 1.47
C VAL A 22 -3.73 -9.61 0.73
N THR A 23 -4.59 -8.67 1.12
CA THR A 23 -5.88 -8.42 0.47
C THR A 23 -5.69 -8.01 -0.99
N ILE A 24 -4.73 -7.13 -1.27
CA ILE A 24 -4.39 -6.71 -2.65
C ILE A 24 -3.88 -7.90 -3.47
N ILE A 25 -2.99 -8.72 -2.93
CA ILE A 25 -2.44 -9.90 -3.62
C ILE A 25 -3.55 -10.91 -3.95
N THR A 26 -4.40 -11.23 -2.98
CA THR A 26 -5.53 -12.16 -3.18
C THR A 26 -6.52 -11.62 -4.20
N GLN A 27 -6.74 -10.31 -4.22
CA GLN A 27 -7.55 -9.65 -5.24
C GLN A 27 -6.91 -9.73 -6.63
N TYR A 28 -5.60 -9.53 -6.76
CA TYR A 28 -4.89 -9.71 -8.02
C TYR A 28 -4.96 -11.15 -8.53
N LEU A 29 -4.83 -12.13 -7.63
CA LEU A 29 -5.02 -13.55 -7.95
C LEU A 29 -6.42 -13.83 -8.50
N ARG A 30 -7.46 -13.18 -7.97
CA ARG A 30 -8.84 -13.33 -8.46
C ARG A 30 -9.05 -12.65 -9.81
N VAL A 31 -8.56 -11.41 -9.97
CA VAL A 31 -8.77 -10.61 -11.20
C VAL A 31 -7.99 -11.17 -12.39
N PHE A 32 -6.75 -11.59 -12.16
CA PHE A 32 -5.84 -12.08 -13.19
C PHE A 32 -5.64 -13.59 -13.13
N ALA A 33 -6.62 -14.34 -12.62
CA ALA A 33 -6.56 -15.80 -12.46
C ALA A 33 -6.21 -16.54 -13.76
N GLN A 34 -6.51 -15.94 -14.92
CA GLN A 34 -6.29 -16.51 -16.24
C GLN A 34 -4.84 -16.35 -16.76
N VAL A 35 -3.98 -15.57 -16.08
CA VAL A 35 -2.60 -15.32 -16.52
C VAL A 35 -1.62 -16.07 -15.59
N PRO A 36 -1.00 -17.17 -16.04
CA PRO A 36 -0.20 -18.05 -15.16
C PRO A 36 1.04 -17.38 -14.58
N TYR A 37 1.72 -16.53 -15.35
CA TYR A 37 2.89 -15.77 -14.86
C TYR A 37 2.53 -14.83 -13.70
N VAL A 38 1.39 -14.15 -13.78
CA VAL A 38 0.90 -13.24 -12.73
C VAL A 38 0.58 -14.03 -11.47
N ARG A 39 -0.02 -15.20 -11.62
CA ARG A 39 -0.33 -16.09 -10.51
C ARG A 39 0.93 -16.53 -9.76
N PHE A 40 1.98 -16.93 -10.48
CA PHE A 40 3.26 -17.27 -9.87
C PHE A 40 3.88 -16.07 -9.13
N SER A 41 3.93 -14.88 -9.76
CA SER A 41 4.42 -13.67 -9.13
C SER A 41 3.62 -13.28 -7.88
N CYS A 42 2.30 -13.42 -7.89
CA CYS A 42 1.47 -13.17 -6.71
C CYS A 42 1.76 -14.14 -5.56
N TYR A 43 1.97 -15.44 -5.83
CA TYR A 43 2.37 -16.38 -4.78
C TYR A 43 3.76 -16.09 -4.23
N ALA A 44 4.70 -15.71 -5.10
CA ALA A 44 6.04 -15.29 -4.68
C ALA A 44 5.96 -14.06 -3.77
N LEU A 45 5.19 -13.03 -4.16
CA LEU A 45 4.97 -11.85 -3.33
C LEU A 45 4.26 -12.19 -2.03
N PHE A 46 3.27 -13.08 -2.04
CA PHE A 46 2.61 -13.53 -0.82
C PHE A 46 3.59 -14.16 0.16
N ALA A 47 4.50 -15.02 -0.31
CA ALA A 47 5.56 -15.60 0.52
C ALA A 47 6.51 -14.52 1.09
N VAL A 48 6.88 -13.53 0.28
CA VAL A 48 7.72 -12.40 0.71
C VAL A 48 7.02 -11.56 1.78
N VAL A 49 5.73 -11.25 1.61
CA VAL A 49 4.94 -10.50 2.61
C VAL A 49 4.83 -11.28 3.92
N LEU A 50 4.60 -12.59 3.86
CA LEU A 50 4.60 -13.43 5.05
C LEU A 50 5.95 -13.42 5.76
N GLY A 51 7.05 -13.54 5.01
CA GLY A 51 8.41 -13.44 5.55
C GLY A 51 8.71 -12.08 6.20
N ALA A 52 8.28 -10.99 5.57
CA ALA A 52 8.43 -9.65 6.13
C ALA A 52 7.57 -9.46 7.39
N THR A 53 6.36 -10.04 7.41
CA THR A 53 5.46 -9.99 8.57
C THR A 53 6.04 -10.78 9.74
N THR A 54 6.55 -12.00 9.50
CA THR A 54 7.19 -12.80 10.54
C THR A 54 8.45 -12.12 11.05
N TRP A 55 9.31 -11.60 10.17
CA TRP A 55 10.49 -10.83 10.57
C TRP A 55 10.12 -9.62 11.43
N GLY A 56 9.12 -8.84 11.02
CA GLY A 56 8.64 -7.69 11.78
C GLY A 56 8.08 -8.09 13.16
N VAL A 57 7.19 -9.08 13.22
CA VAL A 57 6.54 -9.50 14.47
C VAL A 57 7.54 -10.13 15.43
N PHE A 58 8.33 -11.12 14.98
CA PHE A 58 9.32 -11.78 15.82
C PHE A 58 10.45 -10.84 16.20
N GLY A 59 10.90 -9.98 15.29
CA GLY A 59 11.92 -8.99 15.58
C GLY A 59 11.47 -7.94 16.59
N THR A 60 10.17 -7.57 16.60
CA THR A 60 9.61 -6.68 17.64
C THR A 60 9.47 -7.39 18.99
N ILE A 61 9.11 -8.67 19.00
CA ILE A 61 8.98 -9.49 20.22
C ILE A 61 10.35 -9.78 20.86
N PHE A 62 11.36 -10.09 20.05
CA PHE A 62 12.71 -10.41 20.50
C PHE A 62 13.65 -9.19 20.52
N LEU A 63 13.12 -7.97 20.31
CA LEU A 63 13.94 -6.76 20.22
C LEU A 63 14.67 -6.44 21.52
N CYS A 64 14.06 -6.77 22.67
CA CYS A 64 14.63 -6.61 24.00
C CYS A 64 14.36 -7.86 24.83
N ASN A 65 15.37 -8.29 25.60
CA ASN A 65 15.23 -9.37 26.56
C ASN A 65 15.61 -8.85 27.96
N PRO A 66 14.65 -8.60 28.86
CA PRO A 66 13.19 -8.76 28.74
C PRO A 66 12.48 -7.63 27.98
N ILE A 67 11.31 -7.90 27.40
CA ILE A 67 10.51 -6.92 26.63
C ILE A 67 10.06 -5.70 27.48
N ARG A 68 10.00 -5.87 28.81
CA ARG A 68 9.69 -4.80 29.77
C ARG A 68 10.68 -3.64 29.71
N THR A 69 11.92 -3.90 29.34
CA THR A 69 12.98 -2.89 29.16
C THR A 69 12.60 -1.83 28.12
N TYR A 70 11.72 -2.16 27.18
CA TYR A 70 11.29 -1.22 26.13
C TYR A 70 10.45 -0.06 26.68
N TRP A 71 9.65 -0.28 27.73
CA TRP A 71 8.78 0.75 28.32
C TRP A 71 9.16 1.12 29.75
N ASP A 72 10.09 0.39 30.37
CA ASP A 72 10.55 0.60 31.73
C ASP A 72 12.08 0.60 31.75
N VAL A 73 12.66 1.81 31.65
CA VAL A 73 14.11 2.06 31.66
C VAL A 73 14.78 1.69 32.98
N THR A 74 14.01 1.36 34.02
CA THR A 74 14.53 0.94 35.33
C THR A 74 14.89 -0.55 35.40
N VAL A 75 14.51 -1.35 34.39
CA VAL A 75 14.79 -2.78 34.33
C VAL A 75 16.06 -3.01 33.50
N GLU A 76 17.09 -3.63 34.07
CA GLU A 76 18.30 -4.00 33.31
C GLU A 76 17.98 -5.10 32.30
N GLY A 77 18.21 -4.82 31.02
CA GLY A 77 18.00 -5.75 29.91
C GLY A 77 18.87 -5.42 28.72
N ARG A 78 19.16 -6.42 27.87
CA ARG A 78 19.85 -6.19 26.59
C ARG A 78 18.80 -6.01 25.48
N CYS A 79 18.83 -4.85 24.85
CA CYS A 79 18.10 -4.57 23.62
C CYS A 79 19.04 -4.68 22.42
N MET A 80 18.54 -5.28 21.35
CA MET A 80 19.21 -5.28 20.05
C MET A 80 19.02 -3.90 19.39
N ASN A 81 19.91 -3.50 18.48
CA ASN A 81 19.86 -2.18 17.83
C ASN A 81 18.52 -1.93 17.11
N THR A 82 17.66 -1.12 17.72
CA THR A 82 16.30 -0.79 17.22
C THR A 82 16.34 -0.17 15.83
N GLU A 83 17.32 0.69 15.56
CA GLU A 83 17.46 1.36 14.26
C GLU A 83 17.73 0.38 13.11
N ARG A 84 18.61 -0.61 13.32
CA ARG A 84 18.92 -1.61 12.27
C ARG A 84 17.71 -2.46 11.94
N HIS A 85 16.93 -2.84 12.96
CA HIS A 85 15.69 -3.60 12.76
C HIS A 85 14.65 -2.77 12.01
N PHE A 86 14.45 -1.51 12.42
CA PHE A 86 13.51 -0.60 11.78
C PHE A 86 13.87 -0.31 10.32
N TRP A 87 15.15 -0.08 10.04
CA TRP A 87 15.65 0.14 8.69
C TRP A 87 15.40 -1.06 7.77
N SER A 88 15.72 -2.27 8.25
CA SER A 88 15.48 -3.51 7.49
C SER A 88 14.00 -3.69 7.15
N THR A 89 13.10 -3.54 8.13
CA THR A 89 11.66 -3.69 7.92
C THR A 89 11.11 -2.60 7.00
N SER A 90 11.60 -1.37 7.10
CA SER A 90 11.18 -0.25 6.25
C SER A 90 11.58 -0.46 4.79
N VAL A 91 12.83 -0.84 4.54
CA VAL A 91 13.33 -1.12 3.18
C VAL A 91 12.55 -2.28 2.54
N MET A 92 12.33 -3.37 3.28
CA MET A 92 11.54 -4.51 2.78
C MET A 92 10.10 -4.10 2.50
N GLY A 93 9.50 -3.27 3.36
CA GLY A 93 8.17 -2.72 3.15
C GLY A 93 8.05 -1.97 1.82
N ILE A 94 8.98 -1.05 1.55
CA ILE A 94 9.04 -0.27 0.31
C ILE A 94 9.19 -1.18 -0.90
N ILE A 95 10.11 -2.15 -0.86
CA ILE A 95 10.33 -3.09 -1.98
C ILE A 95 9.04 -3.84 -2.32
N ILE A 96 8.32 -4.32 -1.30
CA ILE A 96 7.04 -5.02 -1.49
C ILE A 96 6.00 -4.08 -2.11
N ASP A 97 5.92 -2.83 -1.65
CA ASP A 97 4.93 -1.87 -2.17
C ASP A 97 5.18 -1.53 -3.63
N TRP A 98 6.45 -1.34 -4.02
CA TRP A 98 6.84 -1.16 -5.42
C TRP A 98 6.53 -2.40 -6.26
N ALA A 99 6.80 -3.60 -5.74
CA ALA A 99 6.52 -4.83 -6.46
C ALA A 99 5.01 -5.04 -6.68
N LEU A 100 4.18 -4.72 -5.68
CA LEU A 100 2.72 -4.74 -5.78
C LEU A 100 2.19 -3.70 -6.78
N TRP A 101 2.82 -2.53 -6.85
CA TRP A 101 2.43 -1.48 -7.80
C TRP A 101 2.87 -1.79 -9.24
N LEU A 102 4.05 -2.37 -9.44
CA LEU A 102 4.59 -2.71 -10.76
C LEU A 102 3.92 -3.94 -11.37
N LEU A 103 3.57 -4.96 -10.57
CA LEU A 103 2.95 -6.19 -11.04
C LEU A 103 1.74 -6.00 -11.98
N PRO A 104 0.76 -5.13 -11.69
CA PRO A 104 -0.40 -4.94 -12.57
C PRO A 104 -0.09 -4.15 -13.85
N MET A 105 0.93 -3.28 -13.89
CA MET A 105 1.19 -2.40 -15.03
C MET A 105 1.42 -3.16 -16.36
N PRO A 106 2.29 -4.18 -16.42
CA PRO A 106 2.48 -4.99 -17.62
C PRO A 106 1.22 -5.75 -18.04
N VAL A 107 0.43 -6.23 -17.07
CA VAL A 107 -0.76 -7.05 -17.32
C VAL A 107 -1.86 -6.20 -17.92
N VAL A 108 -2.07 -4.99 -17.39
CA VAL A 108 -3.01 -4.00 -17.92
C VAL A 108 -2.62 -3.52 -19.30
N GLY A 109 -1.31 -3.42 -19.58
CA GLY A 109 -0.79 -3.09 -20.91
C GLY A 109 -1.20 -4.12 -21.96
N LYS A 110 -1.09 -5.42 -21.63
CA LYS A 110 -1.33 -6.55 -22.53
C LYS A 110 -2.80 -6.94 -22.68
N LEU A 111 -3.67 -6.54 -21.75
CA LEU A 111 -5.08 -6.91 -21.77
C LEU A 111 -5.87 -6.09 -22.81
N ARG A 112 -6.48 -6.79 -23.78
CA ARG A 112 -7.30 -6.20 -24.85
C ARG A 112 -8.68 -5.79 -24.34
N LEU A 113 -8.73 -4.69 -23.58
CA LEU A 113 -9.97 -4.06 -23.11
C LEU A 113 -10.35 -2.85 -23.98
N PRO A 114 -11.65 -2.53 -24.13
CA PRO A 114 -12.09 -1.30 -24.77
C PRO A 114 -11.53 -0.08 -24.02
N VAL A 115 -11.10 0.93 -24.78
CA VAL A 115 -10.30 2.08 -24.30
C VAL A 115 -10.96 2.80 -23.11
N HIS A 116 -12.30 2.87 -23.10
CA HIS A 116 -13.07 3.49 -22.01
C HIS A 116 -12.89 2.77 -20.67
N GLN A 117 -12.89 1.43 -20.67
CA GLN A 117 -12.65 0.62 -19.46
C GLN A 117 -11.17 0.65 -19.07
N LYS A 118 -10.27 0.70 -20.05
CA LYS A 118 -8.82 0.81 -19.83
C LYS A 118 -8.47 2.11 -19.09
N ARG A 119 -9.07 3.25 -19.46
CA ARG A 119 -8.85 4.55 -18.81
C ARG A 119 -9.20 4.53 -17.31
N GLY A 120 -10.33 3.92 -16.95
CA GLY A 120 -10.71 3.76 -15.53
C GLY A 120 -9.71 2.92 -14.72
N LEU A 121 -9.02 1.96 -15.36
CA LEU A 121 -7.97 1.18 -14.70
C LEU A 121 -6.75 2.02 -14.37
N TRP A 122 -6.32 2.83 -15.34
CA TRP A 122 -5.18 3.72 -15.20
C TRP A 122 -5.39 4.77 -14.12
N VAL A 123 -6.62 5.31 -14.00
CA VAL A 123 -6.95 6.26 -12.92
C VAL A 123 -6.82 5.61 -11.55
N VAL A 124 -7.36 4.40 -11.35
CA VAL A 124 -7.27 3.70 -10.06
C VAL A 124 -5.82 3.30 -9.73
N PHE A 125 -5.06 2.83 -10.72
CA PHE A 125 -3.63 2.53 -10.52
C PHE A 125 -2.78 3.77 -10.24
N GLY A 126 -3.10 4.89 -10.90
CA GLY A 126 -2.46 6.18 -10.64
C GLY A 126 -2.77 6.69 -9.24
N LEU A 127 -4.03 6.59 -8.80
CA LEU A 127 -4.44 6.99 -7.45
C LEU A 127 -3.73 6.14 -6.38
N GLY A 128 -3.66 4.82 -6.58
CA GLY A 128 -2.93 3.92 -5.68
C GLY A 128 -1.44 4.23 -5.60
N GLY A 129 -0.79 4.49 -6.74
CA GLY A 129 0.63 4.89 -6.78
C GLY A 129 0.88 6.23 -6.10
N PHE A 130 -0.01 7.21 -6.30
CA PHE A 130 0.07 8.52 -5.66
C PHE A 130 -0.03 8.42 -4.13
N VAL A 131 -0.96 7.61 -3.63
CA VAL A 131 -1.10 7.36 -2.18
C VAL A 131 0.17 6.74 -1.60
N CYS A 132 0.75 5.73 -2.26
CA CYS A 132 2.00 5.12 -1.82
C CYS A 132 3.16 6.14 -1.79
N ALA A 133 3.27 6.99 -2.81
CA ALA A 133 4.32 8.01 -2.87
C ALA A 133 4.18 9.05 -1.74
N VAL A 134 2.95 9.49 -1.44
CA VAL A 134 2.66 10.41 -0.33
C VAL A 134 3.02 9.78 1.03
N GLY A 135 2.76 8.48 1.22
CA GLY A 135 3.16 7.73 2.41
C GLY A 135 4.68 7.72 2.64
N ILE A 136 5.46 7.40 1.61
CA ILE A 136 6.93 7.38 1.66
C ILE A 136 7.48 8.78 2.00
N LEU A 137 6.98 9.81 1.33
CA LEU A 137 7.43 11.19 1.55
C LEU A 137 7.24 11.59 3.02
N ARG A 138 6.09 11.23 3.60
CA ARG A 138 5.80 11.48 5.02
C ARG A 138 6.72 10.69 5.95
N LEU A 139 7.04 9.43 5.66
CA LEU A 139 7.95 8.64 6.50
C LEU A 139 9.30 9.35 6.66
N THR A 140 9.85 9.89 5.56
CA THR A 140 11.12 10.63 5.58
C THR A 140 11.04 11.98 6.31
N LEU A 141 9.88 12.64 6.28
CA LEU A 141 9.63 13.88 7.04
C LEU A 141 9.58 13.60 8.55
N VAL A 142 8.96 12.48 8.95
CA VAL A 142 8.89 12.06 10.36
C VAL A 142 10.27 11.65 10.88
N GLU A 143 11.06 10.94 10.09
CA GLU A 143 12.43 10.56 10.44
C GLU A 143 13.31 11.80 10.68
N LYS A 144 13.19 12.83 9.83
CA LYS A 144 13.88 14.11 10.03
C LYS A 144 13.41 14.85 11.27
N ALA A 145 12.10 14.87 11.54
CA ALA A 145 11.55 15.53 12.72
C ALA A 145 11.95 14.84 14.04
N LEU A 146 12.14 13.51 14.02
CA LEU A 146 12.69 12.74 15.13
C LEU A 146 14.14 13.12 15.45
N HIS A 147 14.94 13.41 14.41
CA HIS A 147 16.34 13.82 14.57
C HIS A 147 16.49 15.24 15.19
N GLU A 148 15.45 16.09 15.07
CA GLU A 148 15.41 17.44 15.63
C GLU A 148 14.89 17.51 17.08
N GLY A 149 14.60 16.36 17.73
CA GLY A 149 14.41 16.29 19.19
C GLY A 149 13.00 16.60 19.73
N MET A 150 12.00 16.80 18.88
CA MET A 150 10.61 17.03 19.31
C MET A 150 9.84 15.70 19.54
N ILE A 151 10.27 14.89 20.50
CA ILE A 151 9.79 13.50 20.68
C ILE A 151 8.30 13.40 21.05
N ILE A 152 7.78 14.34 21.86
CA ILE A 152 6.39 14.24 22.39
C ILE A 152 5.34 14.65 21.35
N GLN A 153 5.59 15.71 20.56
CA GLN A 153 4.70 16.11 19.47
C GLN A 153 4.72 15.09 18.33
N SER A 154 5.91 14.56 18.00
CA SER A 154 6.11 13.61 16.89
C SER A 154 5.31 12.32 17.06
N GLY A 155 5.13 11.82 18.29
CA GLY A 155 4.36 10.61 18.56
C GLY A 155 2.87 10.73 18.22
N THR A 156 2.23 11.86 18.54
CA THR A 156 0.81 12.07 18.22
C THR A 156 0.58 12.25 16.72
N TYR A 157 1.45 13.01 16.05
CA TYR A 157 1.41 13.13 14.59
C TYR A 157 1.70 11.79 13.89
N ALA A 158 2.53 10.93 14.49
CA ALA A 158 2.78 9.59 13.99
C ALA A 158 1.49 8.76 13.94
N VAL A 159 0.76 8.68 15.06
CA VAL A 159 -0.46 7.87 15.20
C VAL A 159 -1.59 8.35 14.28
N VAL A 160 -1.86 9.66 14.27
CA VAL A 160 -2.96 10.24 13.45
C VAL A 160 -2.75 9.94 11.99
N TRP A 161 -1.52 10.11 11.50
CA TRP A 161 -1.26 9.91 10.09
C TRP A 161 -1.13 8.44 9.71
N SER A 162 -0.59 7.57 10.57
CA SER A 162 -0.64 6.11 10.35
C SER A 162 -2.09 5.62 10.21
N THR A 163 -3.01 6.20 10.99
CA THR A 163 -4.44 5.93 10.88
C THR A 163 -5.00 6.41 9.53
N ILE A 164 -4.69 7.64 9.10
CA ILE A 164 -5.15 8.17 7.80
C ILE A 164 -4.61 7.31 6.65
N GLU A 165 -3.33 6.98 6.68
CA GLU A 165 -2.65 6.14 5.69
C GLU A 165 -3.34 4.79 5.54
N LEU A 166 -3.62 4.12 6.67
CA LEU A 166 -4.33 2.84 6.67
C LEU A 166 -5.74 2.96 6.09
N ASN A 167 -6.50 3.99 6.47
CA ASN A 167 -7.85 4.21 5.96
C ASN A 167 -7.84 4.49 4.44
N VAL A 168 -6.89 5.29 3.96
CA VAL A 168 -6.75 5.58 2.53
C VAL A 168 -6.33 4.33 1.75
N ALA A 169 -5.43 3.50 2.31
CA ALA A 169 -5.04 2.24 1.69
C ALA A 169 -6.22 1.26 1.58
N ILE A 170 -7.05 1.15 2.62
CA ILE A 170 -8.28 0.35 2.61
C ILE A 170 -9.29 0.90 1.59
N ALA A 171 -9.49 2.22 1.55
CA ALA A 171 -10.36 2.86 0.57
C ALA A 171 -9.87 2.63 -0.87
N CYS A 172 -8.56 2.69 -1.10
CA CYS A 172 -7.98 2.38 -2.40
C CYS A 172 -8.21 0.91 -2.78
N ALA A 173 -7.98 -0.03 -1.86
CA ALA A 173 -8.23 -1.45 -2.10
C ALA A 173 -9.71 -1.71 -2.43
N SER A 174 -10.65 -1.10 -1.71
CA SER A 174 -12.08 -1.25 -1.96
C SER A 174 -12.51 -0.63 -3.30
N LEU A 175 -11.91 0.48 -3.73
CA LEU A 175 -12.13 1.07 -5.06
C LEU A 175 -11.69 0.14 -6.19
N VAL A 176 -10.59 -0.60 -6.02
CA VAL A 176 -10.16 -1.62 -7.00
C VAL A 176 -11.22 -2.74 -7.10
N VAL A 177 -11.88 -3.12 -6.00
CA VAL A 177 -12.96 -4.14 -5.99
C VAL A 177 -14.22 -3.63 -6.67
N MET A 178 -14.58 -2.36 -6.45
CA MET A 178 -15.79 -1.77 -6.98
C MET A 178 -15.71 -1.40 -8.47
N ARG A 179 -14.53 -1.48 -9.09
CA ARG A 179 -14.33 -1.16 -10.51
C ARG A 179 -15.32 -1.84 -11.49
N PRO A 180 -15.61 -3.16 -11.43
CA PRO A 180 -16.64 -3.78 -12.27
C PRO A 180 -18.06 -3.24 -12.01
N LEU A 181 -18.35 -2.81 -10.78
CA LEU A 181 -19.64 -2.20 -10.42
C LEU A 181 -19.73 -0.77 -10.94
N LEU A 182 -18.65 0.03 -10.85
CA LEU A 182 -18.59 1.38 -11.40
C LEU A 182 -18.80 1.40 -12.92
N THR A 183 -18.26 0.43 -13.65
CA THR A 183 -18.52 0.31 -15.10
C THR A 183 -19.95 -0.08 -15.44
N ARG A 184 -20.70 -0.64 -14.48
CA ARG A 184 -22.12 -1.01 -14.65
C ARG A 184 -23.08 0.09 -14.18
N TRP A 185 -22.65 0.88 -13.19
CA TRP A 185 -23.43 1.98 -12.61
C TRP A 185 -23.18 3.33 -13.29
N MET A 186 -22.03 3.56 -13.92
CA MET A 186 -21.87 4.72 -14.79
C MET A 186 -22.78 4.54 -16.02
N PRO A 187 -23.81 5.40 -16.20
CA PRO A 187 -24.55 5.43 -17.45
C PRO A 187 -23.59 5.72 -18.61
N PRO A 188 -23.98 5.47 -19.87
CA PRO A 188 -23.20 5.85 -21.06
C PRO A 188 -23.00 7.36 -21.25
N SER A 189 -23.07 8.16 -20.18
CA SER A 189 -22.78 9.58 -20.14
C SER A 189 -21.28 9.83 -19.98
N VAL A 190 -20.49 9.36 -20.94
CA VAL A 190 -19.41 10.19 -21.50
C VAL A 190 -19.86 10.56 -22.91
N SER A 191 -20.97 11.32 -22.94
CA SER A 191 -21.38 12.09 -24.10
C SER A 191 -20.35 13.21 -24.33
N LYS A 192 -19.36 12.90 -25.15
CA LYS A 192 -18.75 13.82 -26.13
C LYS A 192 -17.70 13.05 -26.91
N GLN A 193 -18.14 12.05 -27.67
CA GLN A 193 -17.48 11.79 -28.94
C GLN A 193 -18.19 12.71 -29.93
N ARG A 194 -17.57 13.86 -30.23
CA ARG A 194 -17.86 14.59 -31.47
C ARG A 194 -17.60 13.57 -32.58
N VAL A 195 -18.64 12.93 -33.07
CA VAL A 195 -18.69 12.54 -34.48
C VAL A 195 -18.75 13.88 -35.20
N SER A 196 -17.57 14.46 -35.46
CA SER A 196 -17.46 15.57 -36.39
C SER A 196 -17.80 14.97 -37.74
N ALA A 197 -19.02 15.24 -38.18
CA ALA A 197 -19.55 14.98 -39.51
C ALA A 197 -18.77 15.79 -40.55
N SER A 198 -17.51 15.42 -40.77
CA SER A 198 -16.62 16.07 -41.74
C SER A 198 -16.02 15.10 -42.76
N ASP A 199 -16.44 13.83 -42.79
CA ASP A 199 -16.01 12.87 -43.81
C ASP A 199 -17.18 12.23 -44.57
N ASP A 200 -18.28 12.97 -44.71
CA ASP A 200 -19.42 12.67 -45.61
C ASP A 200 -19.59 13.80 -46.64
N ARG A 201 -18.47 14.41 -47.05
CA ARG A 201 -18.44 15.47 -48.07
C ARG A 201 -17.36 15.22 -49.14
N ARG A 202 -16.88 13.98 -49.25
CA ARG A 202 -15.96 13.54 -50.31
C ARG A 202 -16.59 12.62 -51.36
N ASP A 203 -17.82 12.14 -51.14
CA ASP A 203 -18.54 11.28 -52.09
C ASP A 203 -19.58 12.02 -52.96
N LEU A 204 -19.49 13.35 -53.05
CA LEU A 204 -20.39 14.18 -53.86
C LEU A 204 -19.62 15.13 -54.80
N LYS A 205 -18.53 14.65 -55.40
CA LYS A 205 -17.96 15.28 -56.60
C LYS A 205 -17.31 14.29 -57.54
#